data_AF-A0A6L7IPB9-F1
#
_entry.id   AF-A0A6L7IPB9-F1
#
_cell.length_a   1.000
_cell.length_b   1.000
_cell.length_c   1.000
_cell.angle_alpha   90.00
_cell.angle_beta   90.00
_cell.angle_gamma   90.00
#
_symmetry.space_group_name_H-M   'P 1'
#
loop_
_entity.id
_entity.type
_entity.pdbx_description
1 polymer ?
#
loop_
_entity_poly.entity_id
_entity_poly.type
_entity_poly.pdbx_seq_one_letter_code
_entity_poly.pdbx_strand_id
1 'polypeptide(L)'
;MILVLIAEIVSALVALALVVAMVVSWVRSAREKRAARSAPPSDKRRARHRTLSMILVAAVIVHGACATVYASGANPLAYAFGWAALALLVASGACMMPPLRSKLAHASTWHNGLFVAALAFIVAHAVAGRL
;
A
#
# COMPACT_ATOMS: atom_id res chain seq x y z
N MET A 1 7.04 -7.67 -25.29
CA MET A 1 7.42 -8.30 -24.01
C MET A 1 8.42 -7.47 -23.20
N ILE A 2 9.54 -7.01 -23.77
CA ILE A 2 10.56 -6.22 -23.05
C ILE A 2 9.97 -4.98 -22.34
N LEU A 3 9.12 -4.21 -23.02
CA LEU A 3 8.48 -3.02 -22.44
C LEU A 3 7.56 -3.35 -21.24
N VAL A 4 6.88 -4.50 -21.27
CA VAL A 4 6.01 -4.96 -20.18
C VAL A 4 6.84 -5.33 -18.96
N LEU A 5 7.97 -6.02 -19.16
CA LEU A 5 8.90 -6.37 -18.10
C LEU A 5 9.54 -5.13 -17.46
N ILE A 6 9.94 -4.14 -18.27
CA ILE A 6 10.46 -2.87 -17.75
C ILE A 6 9.40 -2.17 -16.89
N ALA A 7 8.16 -2.08 -17.38
CA ALA A 7 7.06 -1.46 -16.64
C ALA A 7 6.78 -2.19 -15.32
N GLU A 8 6.80 -3.53 -15.33
CA GLU A 8 6.65 -4.35 -14.13
C GLU A 8 7.74 -4.07 -13.10
N ILE A 9 9.01 -4.10 -13.50
CA ILE A 9 10.16 -3.90 -12.59
C ILE A 9 10.13 -2.49 -12.01
N VAL A 10 9.94 -1.48 -12.86
CA VAL A 10 9.90 -0.08 -12.41
C VAL A 10 8.74 0.15 -11.45
N SER A 11 7.55 -0.37 -11.77
CA SER A 11 6.38 -0.23 -10.89
C SER A 11 6.54 -0.99 -9.57
N ALA A 12 7.16 -2.17 -9.56
CA ALA A 12 7.49 -2.90 -8.35
C ALA A 12 8.47 -2.12 -7.45
N LEU A 13 9.52 -1.53 -8.02
CA LEU A 13 10.50 -0.73 -7.29
C LEU A 13 9.87 0.54 -6.68
N VAL A 14 9.02 1.23 -7.45
CA VAL A 14 8.27 2.39 -6.96
C VAL A 14 7.34 1.98 -5.82
N ALA A 15 6.58 0.90 -5.99
CA ALA A 15 5.69 0.38 -4.95
C ALA A 15 6.45 0.05 -3.66
N LEU A 16 7.58 -0.66 -3.76
CA LEU A 16 8.42 -1.00 -2.62
C LEU A 16 8.95 0.25 -1.90
N ALA A 17 9.49 1.22 -2.63
CA ALA A 17 10.00 2.47 -2.07
C ALA A 17 8.90 3.25 -1.31
N LEU A 18 7.69 3.28 -1.88
CA LEU A 18 6.54 3.95 -1.25
C LEU A 18 6.05 3.21 -0.01
N VAL A 19 5.96 1.87 -0.05
CA VAL A 19 5.61 1.06 1.12
C VAL A 19 6.60 1.33 2.26
N VAL A 20 7.90 1.28 2.00
CA VAL A 20 8.94 1.56 2.99
C VAL A 20 8.80 2.99 3.53
N ALA A 21 8.63 3.99 2.65
CA ALA A 21 8.43 5.38 3.08
C ALA A 21 7.18 5.55 3.96
N MET A 22 6.09 4.87 3.62
CA MET A 22 4.85 4.91 4.41
C MET A 22 5.02 4.23 5.77
N VAL A 23 5.65 3.06 5.83
CA VAL A 23 5.97 2.34 7.07
C VAL A 23 6.87 3.19 7.97
N VAL A 24 7.95 3.77 7.43
CA VAL A 24 8.83 4.66 8.19
C VAL A 24 8.07 5.86 8.73
N SER A 25 7.21 6.49 7.91
CA SER A 25 6.39 7.61 8.36
C SER A 25 5.41 7.21 9.47
N TRP A 26 4.84 6.01 9.38
CA TRP A 26 3.91 5.47 10.36
C TRP A 26 4.60 5.18 11.69
N VAL A 27 5.75 4.50 11.65
CA VAL A 27 6.57 4.21 12.84
C VAL A 27 7.04 5.49 13.52
N ARG A 28 7.55 6.48 12.75
CA ARG A 28 7.93 7.79 13.30
C ARG A 28 6.74 8.47 13.95
N SER A 29 5.59 8.51 13.29
CA SER A 29 4.35 9.10 13.85
C SER A 29 3.92 8.39 15.14
N ALA A 30 4.05 7.07 15.23
CA ALA A 30 3.70 6.29 16.41
C ALA A 30 4.64 6.58 17.59
N ARG A 31 5.94 6.73 17.31
CA ARG A 31 6.96 7.14 18.30
C ARG A 31 6.75 8.56 18.78
N GLU A 32 6.51 9.50 17.88
CA GLU A 32 6.24 10.92 18.19
C GLU A 32 4.96 11.09 19.03
N LYS A 33 3.86 10.40 18.67
CA LYS A 33 2.62 10.39 19.48
C LYS A 33 2.82 9.86 20.89
N ARG A 34 3.78 8.95 21.09
CA ARG A 34 4.19 8.46 22.42
C ARG A 34 5.11 9.44 23.16
N ALA A 35 5.86 10.29 22.44
CA ALA A 35 6.90 11.14 23.01
C ALA A 35 6.43 12.58 23.31
N ALA A 36 5.53 13.18 22.53
CA ALA A 36 4.98 14.51 22.80
C ALA A 36 3.70 14.75 21.98
N ARG A 37 2.61 15.17 22.65
CA ARG A 37 1.43 15.74 21.97
C ARG A 37 1.79 17.15 21.50
N SER A 38 2.15 17.32 20.23
CA SER A 38 2.21 18.69 19.68
C SER A 38 1.92 18.74 18.19
N ALA A 39 0.94 19.58 17.87
CA ALA A 39 0.45 19.99 16.55
C ALA A 39 -0.31 18.94 15.70
N PRO A 40 -1.53 19.27 15.22
CA PRO A 40 -2.19 18.48 14.20
C PRO A 40 -1.31 18.44 12.92
N PRO A 41 -1.30 17.31 12.18
CA PRO A 41 -0.53 17.22 10.96
C PRO A 41 -1.01 18.28 9.97
N SER A 42 -0.08 19.07 9.44
CA SER A 42 -0.38 20.14 8.48
C SER A 42 -1.11 19.60 7.25
N ASP A 43 -1.97 20.42 6.64
CA ASP A 43 -2.73 20.03 5.45
C ASP A 43 -1.82 19.57 4.31
N LYS A 44 -0.62 20.18 4.19
CA LYS A 44 0.44 19.75 3.27
C LYS A 44 0.87 18.29 3.51
N ARG A 45 1.00 17.86 4.78
CA ARG A 45 1.36 16.48 5.14
C ARG A 45 0.26 15.50 4.77
N ARG A 46 -1.01 15.85 4.99
CA ARG A 46 -2.17 15.03 4.59
C ARG A 46 -2.27 14.90 3.08
N ALA A 47 -2.13 16.01 2.35
CA ALA A 47 -2.13 16.02 0.89
C ALA A 47 -1.00 15.14 0.32
N ARG A 48 0.23 15.32 0.84
CA ARG A 48 1.38 14.49 0.43
C ARG A 48 1.14 13.00 0.70
N HIS A 49 0.64 12.64 1.88
CA HIS A 49 0.33 11.24 2.19
C HIS A 49 -0.68 10.66 1.20
N ARG A 50 -1.78 11.39 0.91
CA ARG A 50 -2.78 10.98 -0.07
C ARG A 50 -2.18 10.78 -1.47
N THR A 51 -1.35 11.71 -1.93
CA THR A 51 -0.66 11.60 -3.22
C THR A 51 0.23 10.36 -3.28
N LEU A 52 1.06 10.13 -2.26
CA LEU A 52 1.93 8.95 -2.20
C LEU A 52 1.12 7.65 -2.16
N SER A 53 0.00 7.61 -1.44
CA SER A 53 -0.91 6.46 -1.43
C SER A 53 -1.53 6.19 -2.80
N MET A 54 -1.93 7.23 -3.54
CA MET A 54 -2.46 7.07 -4.90
C MET A 54 -1.40 6.54 -5.87
N ILE A 55 -0.17 7.06 -5.80
CA ILE A 55 0.95 6.58 -6.61
C ILE A 55 1.26 5.11 -6.27
N LEU A 56 1.24 4.74 -4.99
CA LEU A 56 1.45 3.37 -4.56
C LEU A 56 0.40 2.43 -5.15
N VAL A 57 -0.89 2.78 -5.04
CA VAL A 57 -1.99 1.97 -5.60
C VAL A 57 -1.84 1.81 -7.11
N ALA A 58 -1.54 2.90 -7.83
CA ALA A 58 -1.31 2.85 -9.27
C ALA A 58 -0.12 1.95 -9.64
N ALA A 59 1.00 2.08 -8.92
CA ALA A 59 2.19 1.25 -9.13
C ALA A 59 1.90 -0.24 -8.90
N VAL A 60 1.18 -0.60 -7.84
CA VAL A 60 0.78 -1.99 -7.56
C VAL A 60 -0.15 -2.54 -8.64
N ILE A 61 -1.10 -1.75 -9.14
CA ILE A 61 -1.98 -2.16 -10.24
C ILE A 61 -1.17 -2.44 -11.51
N VAL A 62 -0.26 -1.54 -11.89
CA VAL A 62 0.60 -1.70 -13.07
C VAL A 62 1.47 -2.95 -12.91
N HIS A 63 2.10 -3.12 -11.75
CA HIS A 63 2.91 -4.31 -11.46
C HIS A 63 2.11 -5.61 -11.63
N GLY A 64 0.96 -5.72 -10.96
CA GLY A 64 0.11 -6.92 -11.02
C GLY A 64 -0.45 -7.19 -12.42
N ALA A 65 -0.86 -6.14 -13.15
CA ALA A 65 -1.33 -6.27 -14.51
C ALA A 65 -0.21 -6.75 -15.45
N CYS A 66 0.98 -6.16 -15.38
CA CYS A 66 2.11 -6.59 -16.18
C CYS A 66 2.47 -8.06 -15.90
N ALA A 67 2.62 -8.46 -14.64
CA ALA A 67 2.94 -9.84 -14.25
C ALA A 67 1.92 -10.85 -14.79
N THR A 68 0.63 -10.48 -14.79
CA THR A 68 -0.46 -11.32 -15.31
C THR A 68 -0.40 -11.44 -16.84
N VAL A 69 -0.11 -10.33 -17.54
CA VAL A 69 -0.17 -10.26 -19.02
C VAL A 69 0.87 -11.15 -19.69
N TYR A 70 2.12 -11.20 -19.20
CA TYR A 70 3.12 -12.08 -19.80
C TYR A 70 3.16 -13.47 -19.14
N ALA A 71 2.20 -13.76 -18.25
CA ALA A 71 2.10 -14.99 -17.48
C ALA A 71 3.44 -15.35 -16.83
N SER A 72 3.84 -14.60 -15.81
CA SER A 72 5.19 -14.66 -15.23
C SER A 72 5.65 -16.04 -14.73
N GLY A 73 4.78 -17.05 -14.75
CA GLY A 73 5.06 -18.39 -14.25
C GLY A 73 5.12 -18.46 -12.73
N ALA A 74 4.89 -17.34 -12.03
CA ALA A 74 4.88 -17.31 -10.58
C ALA A 74 3.77 -18.20 -10.00
N ASN A 75 4.01 -18.69 -8.79
CA ASN A 75 3.05 -19.47 -8.03
C ASN A 75 1.67 -18.75 -7.99
N PRO A 76 0.54 -19.44 -8.25
CA PRO A 76 -0.79 -18.84 -8.18
C PRO A 76 -1.09 -18.12 -6.85
N LEU A 77 -0.51 -18.60 -5.74
CA LEU A 77 -0.62 -17.95 -4.44
C LEU A 77 0.02 -16.56 -4.41
N ALA A 78 1.12 -16.34 -5.16
CA ALA A 78 1.75 -15.02 -5.26
C ALA A 78 0.77 -14.01 -5.89
N TYR A 79 0.06 -14.40 -6.94
CA TYR A 79 -0.98 -13.56 -7.54
C TYR A 79 -2.12 -13.28 -6.56
N ALA A 80 -2.63 -14.32 -5.90
CA ALA A 80 -3.72 -14.18 -4.93
C ALA A 80 -3.34 -13.21 -3.79
N PHE A 81 -2.15 -13.36 -3.22
CA PHE A 81 -1.66 -12.46 -2.16
C PHE A 81 -1.43 -11.03 -2.66
N GLY A 82 -0.92 -10.85 -3.88
CA GLY A 82 -0.72 -9.53 -4.48
C GLY A 82 -2.02 -8.77 -4.69
N TRP A 83 -3.04 -9.43 -5.24
CA TRP A 83 -4.36 -8.83 -5.44
C TRP A 83 -5.09 -8.57 -4.11
N ALA A 84 -4.96 -9.47 -3.14
CA ALA A 84 -5.51 -9.26 -1.80
C ALA A 84 -4.85 -8.06 -1.09
N ALA A 85 -3.52 -7.91 -1.20
CA ALA A 85 -2.81 -6.75 -0.68
C ALA A 85 -3.33 -5.44 -1.30
N LEU A 86 -3.52 -5.41 -2.62
CA LEU A 86 -4.09 -4.25 -3.31
C LEU A 86 -5.49 -3.91 -2.78
N ALA A 87 -6.37 -4.91 -2.66
CA ALA A 87 -7.72 -4.71 -2.14
C ALA A 87 -7.71 -4.10 -0.74
N LEU A 88 -6.81 -4.57 0.13
CA LEU A 88 -6.62 -4.04 1.49
C LEU A 88 -6.09 -2.60 1.49
N LEU A 89 -5.15 -2.25 0.59
CA LEU A 89 -4.67 -0.87 0.45
C LEU A 89 -5.78 0.08 0.00
N VAL A 90 -6.59 -0.34 -0.98
CA VAL A 90 -7.74 0.44 -1.46
C VAL A 90 -8.79 0.61 -0.36
N ALA A 91 -9.13 -0.47 0.35
CA ALA A 91 -10.06 -0.43 1.48
C ALA A 91 -9.53 0.48 2.60
N SER A 92 -8.23 0.40 2.92
CA SER A 92 -7.57 1.27 3.89
C SER A 92 -7.71 2.76 3.50
N GLY A 93 -7.47 3.10 2.24
CA GLY A 93 -7.68 4.46 1.73
C GLY A 93 -9.15 4.89 1.76
N ALA A 94 -10.06 3.98 1.42
CA ALA A 94 -11.50 4.23 1.41
C ALA A 94 -12.03 4.64 2.80
N CYS A 95 -11.54 4.02 3.88
CA CYS A 95 -11.88 4.40 5.26
C CYS A 95 -11.62 5.88 5.58
N MET A 96 -10.69 6.52 4.87
CA MET A 96 -10.32 7.92 5.09
C MET A 96 -11.08 8.92 4.20
N MET A 97 -11.91 8.46 3.26
CA MET A 97 -12.72 9.34 2.41
C MET A 97 -13.83 10.01 3.23
N PRO A 98 -14.15 11.30 2.99
CA PRO A 98 -15.14 12.04 3.77
C PRO A 98 -16.51 11.34 4.01
N PRO A 99 -17.14 10.71 3.00
CA PRO A 99 -18.45 10.08 3.19
C PRO A 99 -18.39 8.78 4.02
N LEU A 100 -17.25 8.08 4.01
CA LEU A 100 -17.06 6.85 4.79
C LEU A 100 -16.54 7.16 6.18
N ARG A 101 -15.60 8.10 6.29
CA ARG A 101 -15.00 8.51 7.56
C ARG A 101 -16.02 9.09 8.55
N SER A 102 -17.06 9.76 8.06
CA SER A 102 -18.16 10.27 8.89
C SER A 102 -19.10 9.18 9.40
N LYS A 103 -19.14 8.01 8.73
CA LYS A 103 -20.02 6.88 9.07
C LYS A 103 -19.31 5.76 9.83
N LEU A 104 -18.00 5.60 9.62
CA LEU A 104 -17.19 4.59 10.30
C LEU A 104 -16.70 5.08 11.66
N ALA A 105 -17.27 4.53 12.73
CA ALA A 105 -16.67 4.60 14.05
C ALA A 105 -15.23 4.06 13.98
N HIS A 106 -14.28 4.79 14.54
CA HIS A 106 -12.86 4.42 14.55
C HIS A 106 -12.24 4.23 13.15
N ALA A 107 -12.66 5.01 12.15
CA ALA A 107 -12.09 4.96 10.79
C ALA A 107 -10.55 4.94 10.75
N SER A 108 -9.88 5.69 11.65
CA SER A 108 -8.41 5.69 11.75
C SER A 108 -7.83 4.35 12.21
N THR A 109 -8.55 3.61 13.05
CA THR A 109 -8.13 2.27 13.51
C THR A 109 -8.27 1.28 12.37
N TRP A 110 -9.39 1.31 11.63
CA TRP A 110 -9.60 0.50 10.44
C TRP A 110 -8.56 0.75 9.36
N HIS A 111 -8.25 2.02 9.05
CA HIS A 111 -7.20 2.38 8.10
C HIS A 111 -5.85 1.75 8.45
N ASN A 112 -5.43 1.87 9.72
CA ASN A 112 -4.17 1.29 10.19
C ASN A 112 -4.20 -0.25 10.17
N GLY A 113 -5.29 -0.86 10.63
CA GLY A 113 -5.44 -2.32 10.64
C GLY A 113 -5.39 -2.92 9.24
N LEU A 114 -6.13 -2.33 8.29
CA LEU A 114 -6.11 -2.74 6.89
C LEU A 114 -4.75 -2.52 6.23
N PHE A 115 -4.05 -1.44 6.59
CA PHE A 115 -2.68 -1.20 6.10
C PHE A 115 -1.70 -2.27 6.62
N VAL A 116 -1.78 -2.63 7.90
CA VAL A 116 -0.95 -3.71 8.48
C VAL A 116 -1.26 -5.06 7.83
N ALA A 117 -2.54 -5.38 7.62
CA ALA A 117 -2.92 -6.58 6.89
C ALA A 117 -2.37 -6.56 5.46
N ALA A 118 -2.44 -5.43 4.75
CA ALA A 118 -1.85 -5.30 3.42
C ALA A 118 -0.34 -5.59 3.42
N LEU A 119 0.40 -5.10 4.42
CA LEU A 119 1.84 -5.41 4.56
C LEU A 119 2.09 -6.90 4.74
N ALA A 120 1.29 -7.59 5.55
CA ALA A 120 1.42 -9.03 5.73
C ALA A 120 1.21 -9.79 4.41
N PHE A 121 0.20 -9.38 3.61
CA PHE A 121 -0.04 -9.95 2.29
C PHE A 121 1.05 -9.60 1.27
N ILE A 122 1.67 -8.41 1.34
CA ILE A 122 2.82 -8.05 0.51
C ILE A 122 4.02 -8.96 0.82
N VAL A 123 4.28 -9.23 2.09
CA VAL A 123 5.33 -10.18 2.51
C VAL A 123 5.00 -11.59 2.02
N ALA A 124 3.76 -12.06 2.21
CA ALA A 124 3.32 -13.37 1.72
C ALA A 124 3.42 -13.49 0.20
N HIS A 125 3.07 -12.45 -0.55
CA HIS A 125 3.25 -12.36 -2.00
C HIS A 125 4.73 -12.52 -2.40
N ALA A 126 5.63 -11.78 -1.75
CA ALA A 126 7.07 -11.85 -2.04
C ALA A 126 7.66 -13.23 -1.72
N VAL A 127 7.22 -13.86 -0.63
CA VAL A 127 7.62 -15.23 -0.26
C VAL A 127 7.09 -16.25 -1.25
N ALA A 128 5.79 -16.18 -1.58
CA ALA A 128 5.16 -17.10 -2.52
C ALA A 128 5.74 -17.00 -3.94
N GLY A 129 6.21 -15.81 -4.35
CA GLY A 129 6.89 -15.63 -5.64
C GLY A 129 8.28 -16.27 -5.71
N ARG A 130 8.81 -16.82 -4.61
CA ARG A 130 10.07 -17.57 -4.57
C ARG A 130 9.90 -19.08 -4.50
N LEU A 131 8.67 -19.56 -4.36
CA LEU A 131 8.29 -20.98 -4.34
C LEU A 131 7.95 -21.46 -5.74
#